data_AF-T0QX96-F1
#
_entry.id   AF-T0QX96-F1
#
_cell.length_a   1.000
_cell.length_b   1.000
_cell.length_c   1.000
_cell.angle_alpha   90.00
_cell.angle_beta   90.00
_cell.angle_gamma   90.00
#
_symmetry.space_group_name_H-M   'P 1'
#
loop_
_entity.id
_entity.type
_entity.pdbx_description
1 polymer ?
#
loop_
_entity_poly.entity_id
_entity_poly.type
_entity_poly.pdbx_seq_one_letter_code
_entity_poly.pdbx_strand_id
1 'polypeptide(L)'
;MYREQVDAEAPLAVPIPTAIPIIVLEPNAWRSSLFACKHLYPNGPMAWYCPCVALAQIAGRVGVCGGYHRVLCGVMGLIVSGLLLYAMSETVLDSEASSAMPVCSHQLLQTLALLCFLTVAVVLGAVRTRVRGVYYLVGSELEDHVASICCFWCTLVQLGAEIDAFTPEVCSFGARDTLPSYSV
;
A
#
# COMPACT_ATOMS: atom_id res chain seq x y z
N MET A 1 65.77 11.68 60.53
CA MET A 1 65.99 10.29 60.09
C MET A 1 64.65 9.55 60.24
N TYR A 2 63.84 9.53 59.19
CA TYR A 2 62.78 8.54 58.98
C TYR A 2 62.55 8.49 57.46
N ARG A 3 62.84 7.33 56.89
CA ARG A 3 62.76 6.99 55.46
C ARG A 3 61.49 6.17 55.32
N GLU A 4 60.46 6.72 54.69
CA GLU A 4 59.34 5.94 54.16
C GLU A 4 59.60 5.65 52.68
N GLN A 5 59.33 4.42 52.29
CA GLN A 5 59.74 3.80 51.03
C GLN A 5 58.53 3.04 50.48
N VAL A 6 58.35 3.13 49.15
CA VAL A 6 57.52 2.28 48.26
C VAL A 6 55.99 2.56 48.41
N ASP A 7 55.20 2.82 47.35
CA ASP A 7 54.98 1.94 46.21
C ASP A 7 54.77 2.65 44.86
N ALA A 8 55.27 2.01 43.80
CA ALA A 8 55.10 2.40 42.41
C ALA A 8 53.74 1.93 41.89
N GLU A 9 52.87 2.87 41.55
CA GLU A 9 51.57 2.62 40.95
C GLU A 9 51.73 1.97 39.56
N ALA A 10 51.32 0.71 39.42
CA ALA A 10 51.24 0.02 38.14
C ALA A 10 50.14 0.65 37.25
N PRO A 11 50.33 0.78 35.92
CA PRO A 11 49.30 1.33 35.06
C PRO A 11 48.09 0.38 35.00
N LEU A 12 46.95 0.86 35.50
CA LEU A 12 45.63 0.24 35.34
C LEU A 12 45.37 -0.08 33.86
N ALA A 13 45.30 -1.37 33.53
CA ALA A 13 44.82 -1.83 32.24
C ALA A 13 43.33 -1.47 32.12
N VAL A 14 43.02 -0.51 31.26
CA VAL A 14 41.63 -0.19 30.88
C VAL A 14 41.08 -1.37 30.07
N PRO A 15 39.99 -2.03 30.50
CA PRO A 15 39.39 -3.09 29.72
C PRO A 15 38.74 -2.47 28.47
N ILE A 16 39.19 -2.92 27.30
CA ILE A 16 38.58 -2.60 26.00
C ILE A 16 37.16 -3.21 26.00
N PRO A 17 36.09 -2.42 25.79
CA PRO A 17 34.76 -3.00 25.67
C PRO A 17 34.67 -3.79 24.35
N THR A 18 34.71 -5.12 24.45
CA THR A 18 34.61 -6.10 23.35
C THR A 18 33.18 -6.32 22.84
N ALA A 19 32.31 -5.33 22.98
CA ALA A 19 30.95 -5.41 22.46
C ALA A 19 30.58 -4.07 21.82
N ILE A 20 30.89 -3.95 20.52
CA ILE A 20 30.12 -3.07 19.65
C ILE A 20 28.71 -3.66 19.68
N PRO A 21 27.68 -2.95 20.18
CA PRO A 21 26.32 -3.44 20.02
C PRO A 21 26.09 -3.58 18.52
N ILE A 22 25.87 -4.82 18.07
CA ILE A 22 25.26 -5.05 16.78
C ILE A 22 23.92 -4.34 16.88
N ILE A 23 23.84 -3.13 16.33
CA ILE A 23 22.56 -2.50 16.06
C ILE A 23 21.95 -3.42 15.01
N VAL A 24 21.13 -4.36 15.47
CA VAL A 24 20.20 -5.06 14.61
C VAL A 24 19.29 -3.95 14.11
N LEU A 25 19.61 -3.37 12.94
CA LEU A 25 18.67 -2.55 12.21
C LEU A 25 17.41 -3.41 12.12
N GLU A 26 16.31 -2.97 12.72
CA GLU A 26 15.03 -3.57 12.40
C GLU A 26 14.93 -3.60 10.87
N PRO A 27 14.60 -4.75 10.26
CA PRO A 27 14.39 -4.80 8.83
C PRO A 27 13.45 -3.67 8.47
N ASN A 28 13.76 -2.88 7.42
CA ASN A 28 12.87 -1.82 6.94
C ASN A 28 11.51 -2.44 6.60
N ALA A 29 10.59 -2.47 7.56
CA ALA A 29 9.33 -3.19 7.50
C ALA A 29 8.18 -2.18 7.44
N TRP A 30 7.02 -2.64 6.95
CA TRP A 30 5.82 -1.81 6.92
C TRP A 30 5.46 -1.30 8.32
N ARG A 31 5.06 -0.02 8.44
CA ARG A 31 4.67 0.60 9.72
C ARG A 31 3.53 -0.13 10.43
N SER A 32 2.67 -0.79 9.67
CA SER A 32 1.58 -1.62 10.19
C SER A 32 1.56 -2.96 9.48
N SER A 33 1.00 -4.00 10.11
CA SER A 33 0.75 -5.27 9.42
C SER A 33 -0.43 -5.14 8.45
N LEU A 34 -0.49 -6.02 7.44
CA LEU A 34 -1.54 -6.02 6.42
C LEU A 34 -2.94 -6.08 7.05
N PHE A 35 -3.15 -6.91 8.07
CA PHE A 35 -4.48 -7.10 8.66
C PHE A 35 -4.77 -6.22 9.89
N ALA A 36 -3.89 -5.26 10.23
CA ALA A 36 -4.10 -4.32 11.35
C ALA A 36 -5.11 -3.19 11.05
N CYS A 37 -5.95 -3.34 10.02
CA CYS A 37 -6.87 -2.32 9.53
C CYS A 37 -7.86 -1.78 10.57
N LYS A 38 -8.09 -2.50 11.68
CA LYS A 38 -8.96 -2.07 12.79
C LYS A 38 -8.42 -0.86 13.56
N HIS A 39 -7.11 -0.58 13.51
CA HIS A 39 -6.49 0.55 14.22
C HIS A 39 -6.13 1.73 13.30
N LEU A 40 -6.33 1.62 11.99
CA LEU A 40 -6.08 2.68 10.99
C LEU A 40 -7.32 3.57 10.75
N TYR A 41 -8.01 3.90 11.84
CA TYR A 41 -8.92 5.05 11.90
C TYR A 41 -8.04 6.31 11.98
N PRO A 42 -8.16 7.28 11.06
CA PRO A 42 -9.42 7.75 10.45
C PRO A 42 -9.59 7.48 8.94
N ASN A 43 -8.66 6.81 8.27
CA ASN A 43 -8.63 6.75 6.79
C ASN A 43 -9.35 5.53 6.18
N GLY A 44 -9.77 4.59 7.03
CA GLY A 44 -10.52 3.41 6.63
C GLY A 44 -11.91 3.67 5.97
N PRO A 45 -12.63 4.76 6.22
CA PRO A 45 -13.87 4.99 5.47
C PRO A 45 -13.60 5.38 4.01
N MET A 46 -12.64 6.28 3.77
CA MET A 46 -12.42 6.87 2.45
C MET A 46 -12.06 5.83 1.41
N ALA A 47 -11.12 4.95 1.74
CA ALA A 47 -10.65 4.01 0.76
C ALA A 47 -11.70 2.89 0.51
N TRP A 48 -12.69 2.72 1.40
CA TRP A 48 -13.79 1.74 1.26
C TRP A 48 -14.88 2.31 0.36
N TYR A 49 -15.26 3.56 0.58
CA TYR A 49 -16.26 4.25 -0.24
C TYR A 49 -15.73 4.70 -1.61
N CYS A 50 -14.45 5.06 -1.69
CA CYS A 50 -13.83 5.63 -2.88
C CYS A 50 -12.42 5.08 -3.11
N PRO A 51 -12.28 3.78 -3.43
CA PRO A 51 -10.98 3.14 -3.62
C PRO A 51 -10.17 3.76 -4.77
N CYS A 52 -10.83 4.25 -5.83
CA CYS A 52 -10.19 4.93 -6.95
C CYS A 52 -9.51 6.25 -6.53
N VAL A 53 -10.15 7.02 -5.65
CA VAL A 53 -9.62 8.29 -5.12
C VAL A 53 -8.45 8.01 -4.20
N ALA A 54 -8.61 7.06 -3.28
CA ALA A 54 -7.53 6.66 -2.37
C ALA A 54 -6.30 6.14 -3.12
N LEU A 55 -6.48 5.29 -4.13
CA LEU A 55 -5.39 4.79 -4.95
C LEU A 55 -4.75 5.91 -5.78
N ALA A 56 -5.56 6.84 -6.32
CA ALA A 56 -5.04 8.01 -7.02
C ALA A 56 -4.21 8.93 -6.10
N GLN A 57 -4.64 9.16 -4.86
CA GLN A 57 -3.90 9.95 -3.88
C GLN A 57 -2.54 9.31 -3.57
N ILE A 58 -2.53 7.99 -3.39
CA ILE A 58 -1.31 7.23 -3.16
C ILE A 58 -0.38 7.32 -4.38
N ALA A 59 -0.89 7.05 -5.58
CA ALA A 59 -0.08 7.09 -6.79
C ALA A 59 0.44 8.50 -7.11
N GLY A 60 -0.36 9.54 -6.85
CA GLY A 60 0.03 10.94 -7.01
C GLY A 60 1.16 11.33 -6.05
N ARG A 61 1.14 10.83 -4.81
CA ARG A 61 2.18 11.06 -3.80
C ARG A 61 3.52 10.44 -4.15
N VAL A 62 3.50 9.24 -4.74
CA VAL A 62 4.72 8.50 -5.10
C VAL A 62 5.17 8.84 -6.53
N GLY A 63 4.38 9.57 -7.31
CA GLY A 63 4.68 9.90 -8.71
C GLY A 63 4.58 8.70 -9.65
N VAL A 64 3.79 7.69 -9.30
CA VAL A 64 3.68 6.40 -10.03
C VAL A 64 2.49 6.43 -10.99
N CYS A 65 2.53 5.61 -12.04
CA CYS A 65 1.42 5.43 -13.00
C CYS A 65 0.96 6.74 -13.71
N GLY A 66 1.85 7.71 -13.85
CA GLY A 66 1.57 8.95 -14.58
C GLY A 66 0.73 9.99 -13.81
N GLY A 67 0.68 9.86 -12.48
CA GLY A 67 0.13 10.87 -11.57
C GLY A 67 -1.35 10.72 -11.23
N TYR A 68 -1.84 11.61 -10.37
CA TYR A 68 -3.17 11.55 -9.75
C TYR A 68 -4.30 11.36 -10.77
N HIS A 69 -4.37 12.21 -11.80
CA HIS A 69 -5.49 12.24 -12.74
C HIS A 69 -5.57 10.99 -13.62
N ARG A 70 -4.41 10.48 -14.10
CA ARG A 70 -4.38 9.28 -14.95
C ARG A 70 -4.83 8.04 -14.17
N VAL A 71 -4.34 7.91 -12.94
CA VAL A 71 -4.73 6.80 -12.06
C VAL A 71 -6.19 6.90 -11.66
N LEU A 72 -6.67 8.10 -11.31
CA LEU A 72 -8.07 8.32 -10.99
C LEU A 72 -8.98 7.93 -12.16
N CYS A 73 -8.75 8.47 -13.36
CA CYS A 73 -9.57 8.16 -14.54
C CYS A 73 -9.46 6.69 -14.95
N GLY A 74 -8.26 6.11 -14.92
CA GLY A 74 -8.05 4.71 -15.28
C GLY A 74 -8.73 3.73 -14.32
N VAL A 75 -8.51 3.89 -13.01
CA VAL A 75 -9.12 3.01 -12.00
C VAL A 75 -10.62 3.24 -11.90
N MET A 76 -11.10 4.49 -11.97
CA MET A 76 -12.53 4.78 -12.02
C MET A 76 -13.17 4.12 -13.24
N GLY A 77 -12.55 4.25 -14.42
CA GLY A 77 -13.03 3.62 -15.65
C GLY A 77 -13.12 2.10 -15.53
N LEU A 78 -12.11 1.44 -14.97
CA LEU A 78 -12.09 -0.01 -14.75
C LEU A 78 -13.15 -0.48 -13.73
N ILE A 79 -13.34 0.26 -12.65
CA ILE A 79 -14.36 -0.07 -11.64
C ILE A 79 -15.76 0.09 -12.26
N VAL A 80 -16.02 1.22 -12.94
CA VAL A 80 -17.31 1.48 -13.60
C VAL A 80 -17.57 0.45 -14.70
N SER A 81 -16.57 0.13 -15.53
CA SER A 81 -16.75 -0.89 -16.57
C SER A 81 -17.03 -2.27 -15.97
N GLY A 82 -16.33 -2.66 -14.91
CA GLY A 82 -16.57 -3.92 -14.19
C GLY A 82 -17.98 -3.99 -13.61
N LEU A 83 -18.46 -2.91 -12.98
CA LEU A 83 -19.82 -2.81 -12.44
C LEU A 83 -20.88 -2.87 -13.54
N LEU A 84 -20.66 -2.19 -14.67
CA LEU A 84 -21.56 -2.24 -15.82
C LEU A 84 -21.61 -3.65 -16.44
N LEU A 85 -20.45 -4.30 -16.64
CA LEU A 85 -20.40 -5.67 -17.16
C LEU A 85 -21.11 -6.66 -16.21
N TYR A 86 -20.95 -6.50 -14.91
CA TYR A 86 -21.66 -7.30 -13.91
C TYR A 86 -23.17 -7.06 -13.96
N ALA A 87 -23.62 -5.79 -13.98
CA ALA A 87 -25.04 -5.46 -14.11
C ALA A 87 -25.66 -6.00 -15.41
N MET A 88 -24.93 -5.88 -16.53
CA MET A 88 -25.35 -6.47 -17.80
C MET A 88 -25.45 -8.00 -17.70
N SER A 89 -24.56 -8.66 -16.97
CA SER A 89 -24.61 -10.11 -16.77
C SER A 89 -25.91 -10.56 -16.08
N GLU A 90 -26.35 -9.84 -15.05
CA GLU A 90 -27.62 -10.10 -14.34
C GLU A 90 -28.82 -9.88 -15.28
N THR A 91 -28.82 -8.80 -16.08
CA THR A 91 -29.93 -8.56 -17.05
C THR A 91 -30.03 -9.63 -18.14
N VAL A 92 -28.90 -10.23 -18.52
CA VAL A 92 -28.86 -11.36 -19.45
C VAL A 92 -29.42 -12.60 -18.76
N LEU A 93 -29.04 -12.87 -17.52
CA LEU A 93 -29.56 -14.01 -16.75
C LEU A 93 -31.10 -14.01 -16.67
N ASP A 94 -31.71 -12.85 -16.41
CA ASP A 94 -33.17 -12.69 -16.33
C ASP A 94 -33.88 -12.89 -17.67
N SER A 95 -33.26 -12.44 -18.77
CA SER A 95 -33.82 -12.57 -20.12
C SER A 95 -33.86 -14.05 -20.57
N GLU A 96 -32.86 -14.83 -20.18
CA GLU A 96 -32.67 -16.22 -20.60
C GLU A 96 -33.54 -17.23 -19.85
N ALA A 97 -34.17 -16.85 -18.73
CA ALA A 97 -35.22 -17.65 -18.11
C ALA A 97 -36.42 -17.89 -19.07
N SER A 98 -36.50 -17.14 -20.17
CA SER A 98 -37.54 -17.22 -21.20
C SER A 98 -37.11 -17.94 -22.50
N SER A 99 -35.81 -18.25 -22.69
CA SER A 99 -35.26 -18.83 -23.94
C SER A 99 -34.20 -19.92 -23.71
N ALA A 100 -34.23 -20.97 -24.53
CA ALA A 100 -33.45 -22.20 -24.32
C ALA A 100 -31.97 -22.14 -24.79
N MET A 101 -31.22 -21.04 -24.53
CA MET A 101 -29.73 -20.92 -24.42
C MET A 101 -29.21 -19.55 -24.91
N PRO A 102 -28.35 -18.84 -24.11
CA PRO A 102 -26.89 -18.95 -24.19
C PRO A 102 -26.18 -18.80 -22.81
N VAL A 103 -25.80 -19.93 -22.20
CA VAL A 103 -24.94 -19.97 -20.99
C VAL A 103 -23.55 -19.31 -21.21
N CYS A 104 -23.10 -19.21 -22.46
CA CYS A 104 -21.75 -18.72 -22.81
C CYS A 104 -21.59 -17.20 -22.64
N SER A 105 -22.64 -16.40 -22.91
CA SER A 105 -22.57 -14.94 -22.79
C SER A 105 -22.48 -14.50 -21.33
N HIS A 106 -23.31 -15.06 -20.45
CA HIS A 106 -23.29 -14.77 -19.02
C HIS A 106 -21.92 -15.06 -18.39
N GLN A 107 -21.33 -16.23 -18.67
CA GLN A 107 -19.99 -16.58 -18.20
C GLN A 107 -18.90 -15.63 -18.75
N LEU A 108 -19.01 -15.21 -20.01
CA LEU A 108 -18.09 -14.24 -20.60
C LEU A 108 -18.20 -12.86 -19.93
N LEU A 109 -19.41 -12.34 -19.71
CA LEU A 109 -19.59 -11.05 -19.03
C LEU A 109 -19.07 -11.08 -17.58
N GLN A 110 -19.35 -12.15 -16.83
CA GLN A 110 -18.83 -12.31 -15.47
C GLN A 110 -17.31 -12.42 -15.43
N THR A 111 -16.70 -13.19 -16.35
CA THR A 111 -15.24 -13.30 -16.42
C THR A 111 -14.58 -11.96 -16.78
N LEU A 112 -15.16 -11.20 -17.72
CA LEU A 112 -14.67 -9.85 -18.06
C LEU A 112 -14.82 -8.87 -16.88
N ALA A 113 -15.94 -8.91 -16.16
CA ALA A 113 -16.13 -8.08 -14.96
C ALA A 113 -15.07 -8.40 -13.89
N LEU A 114 -14.83 -9.68 -13.62
CA LEU A 114 -13.77 -10.12 -12.69
C LEU A 114 -12.38 -9.67 -13.15
N LEU A 115 -12.08 -9.74 -14.45
CA LEU A 115 -10.81 -9.25 -14.98
C LEU A 115 -10.64 -7.74 -14.74
N CYS A 116 -11.70 -6.93 -14.88
CA CYS A 116 -11.64 -5.51 -14.53
C CYS A 116 -11.25 -5.31 -13.05
N PHE A 117 -11.89 -6.00 -12.11
CA PHE A 117 -11.54 -5.88 -10.68
C PHE A 117 -10.15 -6.42 -10.36
N LEU A 118 -9.74 -7.54 -10.98
CA LEU A 118 -8.39 -8.09 -10.82
C LEU A 118 -7.32 -7.15 -11.35
N THR A 119 -7.56 -6.46 -12.48
CA THR A 119 -6.60 -5.45 -12.98
C THR A 119 -6.40 -4.31 -11.99
N VAL A 120 -7.46 -3.87 -11.29
CA VAL A 120 -7.36 -2.85 -10.23
C VAL A 120 -6.53 -3.36 -9.04
N ALA A 121 -6.71 -4.62 -8.63
CA ALA A 121 -5.89 -5.23 -7.58
C ALA A 121 -4.41 -5.37 -7.98
N VAL A 122 -4.13 -5.72 -9.24
CA VAL A 122 -2.77 -5.77 -9.79
C VAL A 122 -2.14 -4.37 -9.83
N VAL A 123 -2.89 -3.34 -10.22
CA VAL A 123 -2.42 -1.95 -10.17
C VAL A 123 -2.06 -1.56 -8.73
N LEU A 124 -2.87 -1.95 -7.73
CA LEU A 124 -2.55 -1.72 -6.32
C LEU A 124 -1.26 -2.45 -5.90
N GLY A 125 -1.08 -3.70 -6.33
CA GLY A 125 0.16 -4.47 -6.09
C GLY A 125 1.38 -3.81 -6.73
N ALA A 126 1.26 -3.31 -7.95
CA ALA A 126 2.32 -2.56 -8.60
C ALA A 126 2.65 -1.25 -7.86
N VAL A 127 1.63 -0.51 -7.40
CA VAL A 127 1.82 0.69 -6.57
C VAL A 127 2.52 0.32 -5.26
N ARG A 128 2.14 -0.80 -4.63
CA ARG A 128 2.78 -1.32 -3.42
C ARG A 128 4.26 -1.64 -3.64
N THR A 129 4.60 -2.36 -4.71
CA THR A 129 5.99 -2.65 -5.10
C THR A 129 6.80 -1.36 -5.26
N ARG A 130 6.21 -0.33 -5.85
CA ARG A 130 6.89 0.96 -6.05
C ARG A 130 7.10 1.70 -4.74
N VAL A 131 6.09 1.75 -3.86
CA VAL A 131 6.25 2.29 -2.50
C VAL A 131 7.36 1.55 -1.77
N ARG A 132 7.37 0.22 -1.79
CA ARG A 132 8.46 -0.58 -1.20
C ARG A 132 9.83 -0.21 -1.76
N GLY A 133 9.95 0.00 -3.07
CA GLY A 133 11.20 0.43 -3.70
C GLY A 133 11.65 1.82 -3.26
N VAL A 134 10.71 2.77 -3.08
CA VAL A 134 11.01 4.15 -2.64
C VAL A 134 11.44 4.20 -1.18
N TYR A 135 10.79 3.40 -0.32
CA TYR A 135 11.07 3.35 1.12
C TYR A 135 12.06 2.24 1.52
N TYR A 136 12.68 1.57 0.54
CA TYR A 136 13.62 0.46 0.74
C TYR A 136 13.09 -0.60 1.72
N LEU A 137 11.80 -0.95 1.64
CA LEU A 137 11.19 -1.95 2.51
C LEU A 137 11.59 -3.37 2.07
N VAL A 138 11.78 -4.27 3.03
CA VAL A 138 12.07 -5.68 2.77
C VAL A 138 10.80 -6.38 2.29
N GLY A 139 10.90 -7.18 1.23
CA GLY A 139 9.76 -7.93 0.68
C GLY A 139 9.99 -8.36 -0.77
N SER A 140 9.00 -9.04 -1.35
CA SER A 140 9.03 -9.50 -2.75
C SER A 140 7.88 -8.92 -3.57
N GLU A 141 8.04 -8.81 -4.89
CA GLU A 141 6.98 -8.30 -5.77
C GLU A 141 5.76 -9.23 -5.79
N LEU A 142 5.97 -10.54 -5.65
CA LEU A 142 4.88 -11.51 -5.59
C LEU A 142 4.03 -11.31 -4.33
N GLU A 143 4.68 -11.11 -3.18
CA GLU A 143 4.00 -10.80 -1.92
C GLU A 143 3.13 -9.55 -2.06
N ASP A 144 3.61 -8.52 -2.76
CA ASP A 144 2.87 -7.28 -2.96
C ASP A 144 1.58 -7.47 -3.77
N HIS A 145 1.61 -8.33 -4.80
CA HIS A 145 0.44 -8.65 -5.62
C HIS A 145 -0.53 -9.58 -4.89
N VAL A 146 -0.01 -10.61 -4.21
CA VAL A 146 -0.84 -11.55 -3.43
C VAL A 146 -1.56 -10.80 -2.31
N ALA A 147 -0.87 -9.91 -1.58
CA ALA A 147 -1.48 -9.08 -0.55
C ALA A 147 -2.66 -8.24 -1.11
N SER A 148 -2.45 -7.60 -2.26
CA SER A 148 -3.45 -6.75 -2.92
C SER A 148 -4.67 -7.54 -3.43
N ILE A 149 -4.48 -8.79 -3.85
CA ILE A 149 -5.57 -9.68 -4.29
C ILE A 149 -6.31 -10.26 -3.08
N CYS A 150 -5.59 -10.68 -2.02
CA CYS A 150 -6.19 -11.28 -0.83
C CYS A 150 -6.99 -10.29 0.01
N CYS A 151 -6.50 -9.07 0.19
CA CYS A 151 -7.26 -8.00 0.84
C CYS A 151 -6.92 -6.64 0.24
N PHE A 152 -7.55 -6.33 -0.88
CA PHE A 152 -7.43 -5.04 -1.58
C PHE A 152 -7.56 -3.85 -0.62
N TRP A 153 -8.62 -3.89 0.20
CA TRP A 153 -8.93 -2.87 1.19
C TRP A 153 -7.77 -2.62 2.16
N CYS A 154 -7.27 -3.71 2.73
CA CYS A 154 -6.22 -3.67 3.74
C CYS A 154 -4.93 -3.09 3.20
N THR A 155 -4.55 -3.53 2.00
CA THR A 155 -3.34 -3.07 1.33
C THR A 155 -3.43 -1.58 1.00
N LEU A 156 -4.60 -1.11 0.55
CA LEU A 156 -4.83 0.30 0.24
C LEU A 156 -4.70 1.19 1.48
N VAL A 157 -5.26 0.75 2.61
CA VAL A 157 -5.18 1.44 3.89
C VAL A 157 -3.76 1.46 4.44
N GLN A 158 -3.06 0.33 4.43
CA GLN A 158 -1.65 0.23 4.85
C GLN A 158 -0.76 1.15 4.02
N LEU A 159 -0.92 1.17 2.69
CA LEU A 159 -0.15 2.04 1.80
C LEU A 159 -0.38 3.51 2.09
N GLY A 160 -1.64 3.93 2.26
CA GLY A 160 -1.94 5.32 2.54
C GLY A 160 -1.47 5.80 3.91
N ALA A 161 -1.36 4.90 4.90
CA ALA A 161 -0.75 5.20 6.19
C ALA A 161 0.79 5.24 6.12
N GLU A 162 1.42 4.41 5.29
CA GLU A 162 2.87 4.40 5.12
C GLU A 162 3.38 5.73 4.56
N ILE A 163 2.68 6.28 3.55
CA ILE A 163 3.08 7.49 2.85
C ILE A 163 2.32 8.75 3.28
N ASP A 164 1.51 8.64 4.34
CA ASP A 164 0.67 9.71 4.86
C ASP A 164 -0.19 10.38 3.76
N ALA A 165 -0.77 9.57 2.87
CA ALA A 165 -1.54 10.03 1.71
C ALA A 165 -2.81 10.77 2.12
N PHE A 166 -3.41 10.38 3.24
CA PHE A 166 -4.69 10.85 3.71
C PHE A 166 -4.55 11.95 4.77
N THR A 167 -5.41 12.96 4.71
CA THR A 167 -5.48 13.99 5.74
C THR A 167 -6.36 13.48 6.89
N PRO A 168 -5.86 13.45 8.15
CA PRO A 168 -6.71 13.07 9.26
C PRO A 168 -7.87 14.06 9.40
N GLU A 169 -9.04 13.56 9.76
CA GLU A 169 -10.27 14.33 10.05
C GLU A 169 -10.96 15.00 8.85
N VAL A 170 -10.37 14.98 7.65
CA VAL A 170 -10.95 15.59 6.45
C VAL A 170 -11.02 14.60 5.29
N CYS A 171 -12.20 14.42 4.70
CA CYS A 171 -12.36 13.69 3.45
C CYS A 171 -12.02 14.62 2.28
N SER A 172 -10.77 14.60 1.82
CA SER A 172 -10.36 15.34 0.62
C SER A 172 -10.33 14.42 -0.59
N PHE A 173 -10.91 14.86 -1.70
CA PHE A 173 -10.86 14.18 -3.00
C PHE A 173 -9.73 14.69 -3.90
N GLY A 174 -8.91 15.62 -3.41
CA GLY A 174 -7.77 16.15 -4.14
C GLY A 174 -6.50 15.33 -3.92
N ALA A 175 -5.51 15.52 -4.80
CA ALA A 175 -4.14 15.17 -4.47
C ALA A 175 -3.70 16.01 -3.27
N ARG A 176 -3.03 15.39 -2.29
CA ARG A 176 -2.59 16.12 -1.10
C ARG A 176 -1.38 16.98 -1.44
N ASP A 177 -1.45 18.28 -1.12
CA ASP A 177 -0.38 19.25 -1.40
C ASP A 177 0.98 18.76 -0.91
N THR A 178 1.93 18.66 -1.82
CA THR A 178 3.34 18.41 -1.50
C THR A 178 4.00 19.76 -1.24
N LEU A 179 4.81 19.84 -0.18
CA LEU A 179 5.62 21.03 0.08
C LEU A 179 6.45 21.37 -1.18
N PRO A 180 6.55 22.66 -1.56
CA PRO A 180 7.36 23.06 -2.70
C PRO A 180 8.82 22.62 -2.47
N SER A 181 9.46 22.12 -3.53
CA SER A 181 10.89 21.79 -3.48
C SER A 181 11.67 23.05 -3.11
N TYR A 182 12.61 22.94 -2.17
CA TYR A 182 13.45 24.07 -1.80
C TYR A 182 14.26 24.47 -3.04
N SER A 183 14.06 25.70 -3.52
CA SER A 183 14.93 26.27 -4.54
C SER A 183 16.27 26.55 -3.88
N VAL A 184 17.33 25.92 -4.38
CA VAL A 184 18.73 26.21 -4.00
C VAL A 184 19.20 27.49 -4.66
#